data_AF-A0A937T2X5-F1
#
_entry.id   AF-A0A937T2X5-F1
#
_cell.length_a   1.000
_cell.length_b   1.000
_cell.length_c   1.000
_cell.angle_alpha   90.00
_cell.angle_beta   90.00
_cell.angle_gamma   90.00
#
_symmetry.space_group_name_H-M   'P 1'
#
loop_
_entity.id
_entity.type
_entity.pdbx_description
1 polymer ?
#
loop_
_entity_poly.entity_id
_entity_poly.type
_entity_poly.pdbx_seq_one_letter_code
_entity_poly.pdbx_strand_id
1 'polypeptide(L)'
;MKPLLIALAVLWTVPGAAEETVSFGDAPGTWHIKGLNVHHVDGTLKLRAEPGASGYIENAALPLVPLHRYRLTIESERGPGTEVRFELVQQRADGSIYRRPVVFMLPDEIRPNHWPLSPYRNTYVAGFALAPDTKTASLRITIKGSSVLELAYFRLHRLKIDDLGEVPFSDHPGRDLMPFGQILGEVGDPLPKYWSQWVHKADENQKLVDDGPRSAPLCFSVDAPDKWLLLVCPNVPIEVGRAYRIVVYVRGEGRIGLAAQVLGPHPVRPRVGDPQSRTFQVDSKNWRRLEHIWFADAKHGLVAQVYFNTTGSLDLDDVAFELIPPRNTP
;
A
#
# COMPACT_ATOMS: atom_id res chain seq x y z
N MET A 1 40.39 -33.48 -11.33
CA MET A 1 40.60 -32.03 -11.58
C MET A 1 39.23 -31.42 -11.87
N LYS A 2 38.73 -30.53 -11.01
CA LYS A 2 37.48 -29.81 -11.24
C LYS A 2 37.74 -28.65 -12.21
N PRO A 3 36.90 -28.39 -13.23
CA PRO A 3 37.09 -27.23 -14.07
C PRO A 3 36.74 -25.97 -13.28
N LEU A 4 37.68 -25.03 -13.32
CA LEU A 4 37.59 -23.69 -12.77
C LEU A 4 36.62 -22.90 -13.66
N LEU A 5 35.40 -22.64 -13.17
CA LEU A 5 34.49 -21.71 -13.82
C LEU A 5 34.92 -20.29 -13.44
N ILE A 6 35.64 -19.62 -14.33
CA ILE A 6 35.89 -18.18 -14.23
C ILE A 6 34.55 -17.50 -14.54
N ALA A 7 33.81 -17.13 -13.49
CA ALA A 7 32.68 -16.23 -13.62
C ALA A 7 33.25 -14.85 -13.97
N LEU A 8 33.21 -14.50 -15.26
CA LEU A 8 33.49 -13.16 -15.74
C LEU A 8 32.36 -12.27 -15.22
N ALA A 9 32.59 -11.58 -14.10
CA ALA A 9 31.74 -10.49 -13.67
C ALA A 9 31.89 -9.36 -14.69
N VAL A 10 30.98 -9.27 -15.66
CA VAL A 10 30.99 -8.17 -16.61
C VAL A 10 30.49 -6.93 -15.89
N LEU A 11 31.42 -6.07 -15.48
CA LEU A 11 31.14 -4.70 -15.05
C LEU A 11 30.78 -3.90 -16.31
N TRP A 12 29.50 -3.69 -16.58
CA TRP A 12 29.06 -2.64 -17.49
C TRP A 12 28.70 -1.42 -16.64
N THR A 13 29.64 -0.48 -16.52
CA THR A 13 29.28 0.91 -16.23
C THR A 13 28.76 1.50 -17.52
N VAL A 14 27.46 1.80 -17.60
CA VAL A 14 26.87 2.51 -18.75
C VAL A 14 26.63 3.97 -18.33
N PRO A 15 27.45 4.92 -18.78
CA PRO A 15 27.13 6.33 -18.66
C PRO A 15 26.24 6.75 -19.83
N GLY A 16 24.99 7.11 -19.53
CA GLY A 16 24.05 7.68 -20.52
C GLY A 16 22.88 6.76 -20.82
N ALA A 17 21.72 7.38 -21.12
CA ALA A 17 20.44 6.73 -21.32
C ALA A 17 20.52 5.58 -22.35
N ALA A 18 20.54 4.35 -21.87
CA ALA A 18 20.36 3.15 -22.67
C ALA A 18 18.97 2.58 -22.34
N GLU A 19 18.13 2.37 -23.36
CA GLU A 19 16.97 1.49 -23.23
C GLU A 19 17.48 0.05 -23.15
N GLU A 20 17.41 -0.57 -21.98
CA GLU A 20 17.83 -1.95 -21.77
C GLU A 20 16.62 -2.83 -21.45
N THR A 21 16.41 -3.90 -22.22
CA THR A 21 15.39 -4.90 -21.87
C THR A 21 15.94 -5.80 -20.77
N VAL A 22 15.63 -5.49 -19.50
CA VAL A 22 15.96 -6.35 -18.35
C VAL A 22 14.69 -7.06 -17.88
N SER A 23 14.65 -8.39 -17.95
CA SER A 23 13.52 -9.19 -17.40
C SER A 23 13.85 -9.62 -15.97
N PHE A 24 13.01 -9.27 -14.99
CA PHE A 24 13.19 -9.73 -13.59
C PHE A 24 11.84 -10.05 -12.93
N GLY A 25 11.75 -11.24 -12.32
CA GLY A 25 10.53 -11.76 -11.71
C GLY A 25 9.44 -12.17 -12.70
N ASP A 26 8.23 -12.41 -12.19
CA ASP A 26 7.04 -12.80 -12.98
C ASP A 26 6.32 -11.60 -13.61
N ALA A 27 6.89 -10.40 -13.56
CA ALA A 27 6.37 -9.20 -14.22
C ALA A 27 7.09 -9.02 -15.57
N PRO A 28 6.57 -9.58 -16.68
CA PRO A 28 7.18 -9.44 -17.99
C PRO A 28 7.14 -7.96 -18.43
N GLY A 29 8.28 -7.43 -18.91
CA GLY A 29 8.31 -6.11 -19.52
C GLY A 29 9.72 -5.64 -19.88
N THR A 30 9.80 -4.80 -20.91
CA THR A 30 10.99 -3.97 -21.19
C THR A 30 11.08 -2.86 -20.15
N TRP A 31 12.29 -2.49 -19.71
CA TRP A 31 12.50 -1.41 -18.74
C TRP A 31 13.30 -0.26 -19.37
N HIS A 32 12.87 0.96 -19.13
CA HIS A 32 13.59 2.17 -19.52
C HIS A 32 14.41 2.66 -18.33
N ILE A 33 15.73 2.79 -18.50
CA ILE A 33 16.67 3.12 -17.44
C ILE A 33 17.24 4.52 -17.69
N LYS A 34 17.24 5.37 -16.67
CA LYS A 34 17.84 6.71 -16.75
C LYS A 34 18.59 7.07 -15.49
N GLY A 35 19.87 7.41 -15.64
CA GLY A 35 20.68 8.00 -14.55
C GLY A 35 20.99 7.05 -13.40
N LEU A 36 20.98 5.74 -13.64
CA LEU A 36 21.29 4.71 -12.66
C LEU A 36 22.37 3.77 -13.19
N ASN A 37 23.23 3.32 -12.28
CA ASN A 37 24.05 2.13 -12.49
C ASN A 37 23.19 0.90 -12.14
N VAL A 38 23.04 -0.01 -13.11
CA VAL A 38 22.19 -1.20 -12.98
C VAL A 38 23.04 -2.45 -13.13
N HIS A 39 22.90 -3.37 -12.19
CA HIS A 39 23.55 -4.67 -12.25
C HIS A 39 22.51 -5.76 -12.04
N HIS A 40 22.44 -6.72 -12.94
CA HIS A 40 21.55 -7.88 -12.85
C HIS A 40 22.38 -9.16 -12.71
N VAL A 41 22.20 -9.86 -11.59
CA VAL A 41 22.89 -11.12 -11.29
C VAL A 41 21.90 -12.07 -10.61
N ASP A 42 21.79 -13.28 -11.14
CA ASP A 42 20.98 -14.38 -10.58
C ASP A 42 19.53 -13.98 -10.22
N GLY A 43 18.88 -13.22 -11.11
CA GLY A 43 17.50 -12.77 -10.92
C GLY A 43 17.32 -11.62 -9.92
N THR A 44 18.40 -11.08 -9.36
CA THR A 44 18.38 -9.90 -8.50
C THR A 44 18.80 -8.66 -9.26
N LEU A 45 17.97 -7.63 -9.20
CA LEU A 45 18.26 -6.32 -9.77
C LEU A 45 18.88 -5.41 -8.70
N LYS A 46 20.14 -5.02 -8.88
CA LYS A 46 20.82 -4.02 -8.06
C LYS A 46 20.84 -2.69 -8.77
N LEU A 47 20.34 -1.66 -8.11
CA LEU A 47 20.27 -0.30 -8.61
C LEU A 47 21.08 0.64 -7.71
N ARG A 48 21.84 1.55 -8.31
CA ARG A 48 22.64 2.56 -7.61
C ARG A 48 22.59 3.89 -8.36
N ALA A 49 22.34 4.97 -7.62
CA ALA A 49 22.55 6.33 -8.10
C ALA A 49 23.90 6.85 -7.58
N GLU A 50 24.58 7.67 -8.37
CA GLU A 50 25.76 8.40 -7.89
C GLU A 50 25.39 9.30 -6.69
N PRO A 51 26.34 9.62 -5.79
CA PRO A 51 26.06 10.50 -4.65
C PRO A 51 25.45 11.84 -5.07
N GLY A 52 24.30 12.18 -4.48
CA GLY A 52 23.55 13.39 -4.81
C GLY A 52 22.76 13.35 -6.13
N ALA A 53 22.93 12.30 -6.94
CA ALA A 53 22.18 12.08 -8.17
C ALA A 53 20.86 11.34 -7.91
N SER A 54 19.97 11.44 -8.90
CA SER A 54 18.75 10.66 -8.96
C SER A 54 18.56 10.07 -10.36
N GLY A 55 18.01 8.87 -10.41
CA GLY A 55 17.63 8.19 -11.63
C GLY A 55 16.41 7.32 -11.41
N TYR A 56 15.93 6.65 -12.45
CA TYR A 56 14.80 5.74 -12.36
C TYR A 56 14.94 4.57 -13.32
N ILE A 57 14.21 3.50 -13.01
CA ILE A 57 13.79 2.51 -13.99
C ILE A 57 12.27 2.55 -14.11
N GLU A 58 11.73 2.39 -15.30
CA GLU A 58 10.30 2.33 -15.54
C GLU A 58 10.01 1.24 -16.55
N ASN A 59 9.05 0.37 -16.27
CA ASN A 59 8.71 -0.66 -17.23
C ASN A 59 7.78 -0.14 -18.34
N ALA A 60 7.75 -0.88 -19.45
CA ALA A 60 6.73 -0.71 -20.48
C ALA A 60 5.32 -0.83 -19.89
N ALA A 61 4.32 -0.37 -20.65
CA ALA A 61 2.93 -0.43 -20.23
C ALA A 61 2.57 -1.85 -19.75
N LEU A 62 2.13 -1.94 -18.50
CA LEU A 62 1.64 -3.16 -17.88
C LEU A 62 0.26 -3.49 -18.46
N PRO A 63 -0.07 -4.78 -18.61
CA PRO A 63 -1.39 -5.23 -19.06
C PRO A 63 -2.43 -5.14 -17.92
N LEU A 64 -2.59 -3.96 -17.34
CA LEU A 64 -3.52 -3.69 -16.24
C LEU A 64 -4.82 -3.09 -16.78
N VAL A 65 -5.94 -3.63 -16.30
CA VAL A 65 -7.30 -3.17 -16.57
C VAL A 65 -7.70 -2.04 -15.59
N PRO A 66 -8.27 -0.92 -16.07
CA PRO A 66 -8.93 0.09 -15.24
C PRO A 66 -9.99 -0.51 -14.31
N LEU A 67 -10.24 0.12 -13.16
CA LEU A 67 -11.22 -0.36 -12.18
C LEU A 67 -10.96 -1.78 -11.67
N HIS A 68 -9.73 -2.30 -11.77
CA HIS A 68 -9.31 -3.52 -11.07
C HIS A 68 -8.46 -3.20 -9.87
N ARG A 69 -8.43 -4.15 -8.93
CA ARG A 69 -7.60 -4.13 -7.74
C ARG A 69 -6.37 -4.98 -7.98
N TYR A 70 -5.22 -4.48 -7.60
CA TYR A 70 -3.95 -5.16 -7.76
C TYR A 70 -3.17 -5.21 -6.46
N ARG A 71 -2.39 -6.28 -6.32
CA ARG A 71 -1.38 -6.42 -5.26
C ARG A 71 -0.01 -6.39 -5.88
N LEU A 72 0.82 -5.43 -5.48
CA LEU A 72 2.26 -5.46 -5.73
C LEU A 72 2.95 -6.11 -4.53
N THR A 73 3.66 -7.20 -4.77
CA THR A 73 4.56 -7.82 -3.79
C THR A 73 5.99 -7.66 -4.29
N ILE A 74 6.85 -7.12 -3.43
CA ILE A 74 8.29 -7.05 -3.70
C ILE A 74 9.07 -7.71 -2.58
N GLU A 75 10.23 -8.26 -2.92
CA GLU A 75 11.23 -8.69 -1.97
C GLU A 75 12.49 -7.88 -2.24
N SER A 76 12.93 -7.08 -1.27
CA SER A 76 13.97 -6.08 -1.50
C SER A 76 14.78 -5.75 -0.26
N GLU A 77 15.92 -5.09 -0.47
CA GLU A 77 16.79 -4.54 0.56
C GLU A 77 17.40 -3.21 0.09
N ARG A 78 17.78 -2.35 1.04
CA ARG A 78 18.24 -0.99 0.76
C ARG A 78 19.44 -0.60 1.61
N GLY A 79 20.52 -0.19 0.97
CA GLY A 79 21.70 0.37 1.62
C GLY A 79 21.45 1.74 2.26
N PRO A 80 22.26 2.13 3.26
CA PRO A 80 22.17 3.43 3.92
C PRO A 80 22.33 4.57 2.91
N GLY A 81 21.64 5.69 3.16
CA GLY A 81 21.71 6.87 2.29
C GLY A 81 20.99 6.72 0.95
N THR A 82 20.12 5.72 0.75
CA THR A 82 19.35 5.56 -0.49
C THR A 82 17.90 6.00 -0.30
N GLU A 83 17.37 6.87 -1.16
CA GLU A 83 15.92 7.07 -1.32
C GLU A 83 15.48 6.17 -2.50
N VAL A 84 14.62 5.17 -2.29
CA VAL A 84 13.88 4.38 -3.30
C VAL A 84 12.35 4.63 -3.33
N ARG A 85 11.80 5.27 -4.37
CA ARG A 85 10.36 5.50 -4.54
C ARG A 85 9.80 4.54 -5.58
N PHE A 86 8.66 3.94 -5.29
CA PHE A 86 7.87 3.28 -6.32
C PHE A 86 6.71 4.20 -6.70
N GLU A 87 6.46 4.34 -7.99
CA GLU A 87 5.41 5.18 -8.55
C GLU A 87 4.65 4.41 -9.62
N LEU A 88 3.33 4.43 -9.55
CA LEU A 88 2.47 4.04 -10.65
C LEU A 88 2.28 5.25 -11.56
N VAL A 89 2.79 5.17 -12.78
CA VAL A 89 2.65 6.19 -13.82
C VAL A 89 1.47 5.80 -14.68
N GLN A 90 0.42 6.61 -14.69
CA GLN A 90 -0.81 6.37 -15.44
C GLN A 90 -0.95 7.44 -16.52
N GLN A 91 -1.19 7.02 -17.76
CA GLN A 91 -1.64 7.92 -18.81
C GLN A 91 -3.15 7.80 -18.94
N ARG A 92 -3.86 8.93 -18.85
CA ARG A 92 -5.32 8.97 -18.93
C ARG A 92 -5.83 9.14 -20.36
N ALA A 93 -7.14 9.01 -20.52
CA ALA A 93 -7.82 9.16 -21.79
C ALA A 93 -7.57 10.50 -22.47
N ASP A 94 -7.46 11.58 -21.69
CA ASP A 94 -7.15 12.95 -22.11
C ASP A 94 -5.66 13.18 -22.43
N GLY A 95 -4.82 12.17 -22.27
CA GLY A 95 -3.38 12.24 -22.48
C GLY A 95 -2.57 12.74 -21.28
N SER A 96 -3.22 13.16 -20.19
CA SER A 96 -2.53 13.58 -18.98
C SER A 96 -1.78 12.42 -18.31
N ILE A 97 -0.61 12.73 -17.73
CA ILE A 97 0.23 11.76 -17.02
C ILE A 97 0.12 12.02 -15.53
N TYR A 98 -0.34 11.01 -14.79
CA TYR A 98 -0.44 11.03 -13.35
C TYR A 98 0.59 10.09 -12.74
N ARG A 99 1.44 10.60 -11.83
CA ARG A 99 2.41 9.79 -11.09
C ARG A 99 1.95 9.64 -9.66
N ARG A 100 1.76 8.41 -9.23
CA ARG A 100 1.24 8.09 -7.91
C ARG A 100 2.27 7.29 -7.11
N PRO A 101 2.70 7.75 -5.92
CA PRO A 101 3.50 6.92 -5.04
C PRO A 101 2.79 5.62 -4.66
N VAL A 102 3.50 4.51 -4.77
CA VAL A 102 3.08 3.23 -4.20
C VAL A 102 3.47 3.23 -2.72
N VAL A 103 2.50 2.94 -1.86
CA VAL A 103 2.72 2.87 -0.41
C VAL A 103 2.84 1.41 -0.04
N PHE A 104 4.02 1.02 0.43
CA PHE A 104 4.25 -0.33 0.92
C PHE A 104 3.87 -0.43 2.39
N MET A 105 3.34 -1.60 2.71
CA MET A 105 3.05 -2.03 4.06
C MET A 105 4.11 -3.06 4.44
N LEU A 106 4.75 -2.83 5.58
CA LEU A 106 5.58 -3.80 6.28
C LEU A 106 4.68 -4.50 7.30
N PRO A 107 4.63 -5.85 7.32
CA PRO A 107 3.80 -6.56 8.29
C PRO A 107 4.20 -6.28 9.76
N ASP A 108 5.46 -5.87 10.03
CA ASP A 108 6.02 -5.83 11.38
C ASP A 108 6.61 -4.46 11.82
N GLU A 109 6.45 -3.39 11.03
CA GLU A 109 7.05 -2.08 11.34
C GLU A 109 6.04 -0.92 11.33
N ILE A 110 6.31 0.06 12.22
CA ILE A 110 5.58 1.31 12.32
C ILE A 110 5.82 2.12 11.04
N ARG A 111 4.72 2.51 10.37
CA ARG A 111 4.56 3.54 9.33
C ARG A 111 4.23 3.03 7.91
N PRO A 112 3.39 3.78 7.18
CA PRO A 112 3.27 3.65 5.75
C PRO A 112 4.63 4.08 5.18
N ASN A 113 5.36 3.15 4.58
CA ASN A 113 6.61 3.52 3.97
C ASN A 113 6.38 3.63 2.47
N HIS A 114 6.53 4.85 1.95
CA HIS A 114 6.59 5.09 0.51
C HIS A 114 7.87 4.47 -0.12
N TRP A 115 8.69 3.75 0.66
CA TRP A 115 10.05 3.32 0.36
C TRP A 115 10.41 2.06 1.17
N PRO A 116 11.00 1.00 0.58
CA PRO A 116 11.57 -0.10 1.36
C PRO A 116 12.63 0.41 2.35
N LEU A 117 12.43 0.19 3.65
CA LEU A 117 13.29 0.76 4.68
C LEU A 117 14.49 -0.11 5.05
N SER A 118 14.35 -1.43 4.93
CA SER A 118 15.23 -2.38 5.59
C SER A 118 16.57 -2.53 4.86
N PRO A 119 17.69 -2.51 5.59
CA PRO A 119 18.97 -2.95 5.04
C PRO A 119 19.04 -4.46 4.84
N TYR A 120 18.07 -5.20 5.36
CA TYR A 120 17.93 -6.64 5.18
C TYR A 120 16.85 -6.94 4.15
N ARG A 121 17.00 -8.10 3.51
CA ARG A 121 16.01 -8.64 2.58
C ARG A 121 14.67 -8.87 3.29
N ASN A 122 13.66 -8.09 2.88
CA ASN A 122 12.31 -8.16 3.42
C ASN A 122 11.26 -8.19 2.30
N THR A 123 10.10 -8.77 2.62
CA THR A 123 8.94 -8.76 1.74
C THR A 123 8.04 -7.58 2.06
N TYR A 124 7.65 -6.84 1.04
CA TYR A 124 6.76 -5.69 1.11
C TYR A 124 5.56 -5.92 0.23
N VAL A 125 4.39 -5.46 0.68
CA VAL A 125 3.15 -5.56 -0.09
C VAL A 125 2.48 -4.21 -0.18
N ALA A 126 1.98 -3.87 -1.37
CA ALA A 126 1.18 -2.70 -1.62
C ALA A 126 -0.09 -3.06 -2.39
N GLY A 127 -1.22 -2.52 -1.96
CA GLY A 127 -2.47 -2.55 -2.73
C GLY A 127 -2.58 -1.28 -3.59
N PHE A 128 -3.02 -1.45 -4.84
CA PHE A 128 -3.35 -0.31 -5.70
C PHE A 128 -4.49 -0.65 -6.68
N ALA A 129 -4.98 0.37 -7.36
CA ALA A 129 -6.02 0.27 -8.38
C ALA A 129 -5.80 1.39 -9.39
N LEU A 130 -6.34 1.19 -10.60
CA LEU A 130 -6.26 2.14 -11.70
C LEU A 130 -7.48 3.05 -11.76
N ALA A 131 -7.27 4.29 -12.20
CA ALA A 131 -8.37 5.21 -12.44
C ALA A 131 -9.28 4.72 -13.59
N PRO A 132 -10.59 5.00 -13.57
CA PRO A 132 -11.52 4.59 -14.63
C PRO A 132 -11.09 4.99 -16.04
N ASP A 133 -10.46 6.17 -16.16
CA ASP A 133 -10.01 6.79 -17.40
C ASP A 133 -8.57 6.43 -17.78
N THR A 134 -7.94 5.45 -17.12
CA THR A 134 -6.57 5.03 -17.39
C THR A 134 -6.48 4.31 -18.75
N LYS A 135 -5.63 4.80 -19.65
CA LYS A 135 -5.30 4.14 -20.93
C LYS A 135 -4.11 3.19 -20.80
N THR A 136 -3.05 3.63 -20.12
CA THR A 136 -1.85 2.84 -19.88
C THR A 136 -1.35 3.08 -18.47
N ALA A 137 -0.69 2.06 -17.90
CA ALA A 137 -0.06 2.17 -16.60
C ALA A 137 1.32 1.49 -16.63
N SER A 138 2.32 2.11 -16.02
CA SER A 138 3.65 1.56 -15.80
C SER A 138 4.06 1.74 -14.33
N LEU A 139 4.97 0.89 -13.87
CA LEU A 139 5.64 0.98 -12.59
C LEU A 139 7.03 1.60 -12.78
N ARG A 140 7.25 2.72 -12.10
CA ARG A 140 8.53 3.41 -12.03
C ARG A 140 9.15 3.22 -10.65
N ILE A 141 10.44 2.89 -10.62
CA ILE A 141 11.26 2.85 -9.41
C ILE A 141 12.30 3.96 -9.51
N THR A 142 12.12 5.02 -8.74
CA THR A 142 13.03 6.16 -8.68
C THR A 142 14.02 5.97 -7.53
N ILE A 143 15.30 6.17 -7.79
CA ILE A 143 16.35 6.07 -6.79
C ILE A 143 17.11 7.39 -6.70
N LYS A 144 17.43 7.79 -5.47
CA LYS A 144 18.26 8.95 -5.18
C LYS A 144 19.32 8.58 -4.16
N GLY A 145 20.58 8.85 -4.49
CA GLY A 145 21.69 8.68 -3.57
C GLY A 145 21.84 9.89 -2.65
N SER A 146 22.11 9.66 -1.37
CA SER A 146 22.59 10.68 -0.46
C SER A 146 23.90 11.26 -0.99
N SER A 147 24.12 12.56 -0.80
CA SER A 147 25.35 13.24 -1.21
C SER A 147 26.58 12.83 -0.40
N VAL A 148 26.43 12.05 0.67
CA VAL A 148 27.49 11.82 1.67
C VAL A 148 27.96 10.35 1.71
N LEU A 149 27.21 9.40 1.15
CA LEU A 149 27.50 7.97 1.31
C LEU A 149 27.65 7.28 -0.04
N GLU A 150 28.84 6.73 -0.30
CA GLU A 150 29.10 5.90 -1.48
C GLU A 150 28.39 4.54 -1.42
N LEU A 151 27.87 4.15 -0.25
CA LEU A 151 27.20 2.86 -0.01
C LEU A 151 25.69 2.86 -0.35
N ALA A 152 25.19 3.87 -1.06
CA ALA A 152 23.80 3.92 -1.49
C ALA A 152 23.52 2.81 -2.53
N TYR A 153 22.58 1.91 -2.24
CA TYR A 153 22.12 0.89 -3.17
C TYR A 153 20.68 0.46 -2.85
N PHE A 154 20.04 -0.14 -3.83
CA PHE A 154 18.79 -0.88 -3.68
C PHE A 154 18.93 -2.22 -4.39
N ARG A 155 18.50 -3.33 -3.76
CA ARG A 155 18.36 -4.61 -4.44
C ARG A 155 16.89 -5.03 -4.45
N LEU A 156 16.40 -5.42 -5.62
CA LEU A 156 15.10 -6.00 -5.83
C LEU A 156 15.29 -7.46 -6.24
N HIS A 157 14.90 -8.37 -5.36
CA HIS A 157 15.04 -9.82 -5.55
C HIS A 157 13.82 -10.42 -6.25
N ARG A 158 12.63 -9.95 -5.91
CA ARG A 158 11.38 -10.40 -6.51
C ARG A 158 10.42 -9.24 -6.66
N LEU A 159 9.65 -9.27 -7.73
CA LEU A 159 8.53 -8.38 -7.99
C LEU A 159 7.40 -9.19 -8.60
N LYS A 160 6.20 -9.02 -8.06
CA LYS A 160 4.99 -9.69 -8.52
C LYS A 160 3.79 -8.74 -8.45
N ILE A 161 2.96 -8.76 -9.48
CA ILE A 161 1.67 -8.05 -9.49
C ILE A 161 0.56 -9.09 -9.66
N ASP A 162 -0.30 -9.23 -8.67
CA ASP A 162 -1.49 -10.09 -8.72
C ASP A 162 -2.73 -9.25 -9.02
N ASP A 163 -3.54 -9.67 -9.99
CA ASP A 163 -4.91 -9.15 -10.20
C ASP A 163 -5.84 -9.78 -9.15
N LEU A 164 -6.50 -8.92 -8.38
CA LEU A 164 -7.45 -9.28 -7.33
C LEU A 164 -8.91 -9.13 -7.80
N GLY A 165 -9.11 -8.88 -9.10
CA GLY A 165 -10.39 -8.68 -9.76
C GLY A 165 -10.86 -7.23 -9.75
N GLU A 166 -12.01 -7.02 -10.39
CA GLU A 166 -12.71 -5.74 -10.45
C GLU A 166 -12.88 -5.12 -9.06
N VAL A 167 -12.79 -3.80 -9.01
CA VAL A 167 -13.34 -3.01 -7.91
C VAL A 167 -14.84 -3.14 -8.06
N PRO A 168 -15.55 -3.71 -7.08
CA PRO A 168 -16.98 -3.85 -7.18
C PRO A 168 -17.60 -2.46 -7.02
N PHE A 169 -17.86 -1.80 -8.14
CA PHE A 169 -18.80 -0.70 -8.24
C PHE A 169 -20.10 -1.33 -8.75
N SER A 170 -21.11 -1.43 -7.92
CA SER A 170 -22.43 -1.94 -8.28
C SER A 170 -23.45 -0.84 -8.07
N ASP A 171 -24.46 -0.85 -8.92
CA ASP A 171 -25.61 0.06 -8.81
C ASP A 171 -26.53 -0.32 -7.63
N HIS A 172 -26.13 -1.28 -6.79
CA HIS A 172 -26.91 -1.81 -5.69
C HIS A 172 -26.27 -1.47 -4.34
N PRO A 173 -27.01 -0.85 -3.40
CA PRO A 173 -26.49 -0.61 -2.06
C PRO A 173 -26.07 -1.93 -1.39
N GLY A 174 -24.79 -2.05 -1.04
CA GLY A 174 -24.27 -3.13 -0.19
C GLY A 174 -23.55 -4.30 -0.90
N ARG A 175 -23.27 -4.23 -2.21
CA ARG A 175 -22.42 -5.23 -2.90
C ARG A 175 -21.04 -4.72 -3.34
N ASP A 176 -20.76 -3.45 -3.08
CA ASP A 176 -19.52 -2.75 -3.45
C ASP A 176 -18.44 -2.99 -2.42
N LEU A 177 -18.12 -4.26 -2.26
CA LEU A 177 -17.21 -4.72 -1.23
C LEU A 177 -15.77 -4.57 -1.75
N MET A 178 -15.04 -3.56 -1.30
CA MET A 178 -13.76 -3.93 -0.71
C MET A 178 -14.11 -4.48 0.67
N PRO A 179 -14.28 -5.80 0.86
CA PRO A 179 -14.29 -6.32 2.20
C PRO A 179 -12.87 -6.08 2.70
N PHE A 180 -12.68 -4.98 3.44
CA PHE A 180 -11.71 -5.03 4.53
C PHE A 180 -12.16 -6.08 5.57
N GLY A 181 -13.43 -6.51 5.50
CA GLY A 181 -14.14 -7.29 6.49
C GLY A 181 -13.85 -8.77 6.49
N GLN A 182 -13.06 -9.29 5.56
CA GLN A 182 -12.28 -10.46 5.94
C GLN A 182 -10.99 -9.95 6.55
N ILE A 183 -10.99 -10.02 7.87
CA ILE A 183 -9.77 -9.99 8.66
C ILE A 183 -9.02 -11.26 8.27
N LEU A 184 -8.16 -11.11 7.26
CA LEU A 184 -7.34 -12.18 6.72
C LEU A 184 -6.10 -12.33 7.59
N GLY A 185 -5.69 -13.55 7.86
CA GLY A 185 -4.47 -13.86 8.60
C GLY A 185 -4.63 -15.19 9.34
N GLU A 186 -3.71 -15.44 10.26
CA GLU A 186 -3.70 -16.59 11.14
C GLU A 186 -3.93 -16.16 12.59
N VAL A 187 -4.48 -17.05 13.42
CA VAL A 187 -4.68 -16.77 14.85
C VAL A 187 -3.34 -16.38 15.49
N GLY A 188 -3.33 -15.25 16.20
CA GLY A 188 -2.13 -14.72 16.85
C GLY A 188 -1.32 -13.75 15.98
N ASP A 189 -1.65 -13.57 14.69
CA ASP A 189 -1.02 -12.53 13.87
C ASP A 189 -1.25 -11.15 14.51
N PRO A 190 -0.21 -10.30 14.62
CA PRO A 190 -0.28 -9.04 15.36
C PRO A 190 -1.21 -8.00 14.70
N LEU A 191 -1.48 -8.15 13.40
CA LEU A 191 -2.36 -7.29 12.61
C LEU A 191 -3.08 -8.12 11.54
N PRO A 192 -4.29 -7.71 11.11
CA PRO A 192 -4.87 -8.26 9.90
C PRO A 192 -3.93 -8.08 8.71
N LYS A 193 -3.95 -9.05 7.80
CA LYS A 193 -3.15 -9.00 6.59
C LYS A 193 -3.41 -7.71 5.84
N TYR A 194 -2.33 -7.03 5.46
CA TYR A 194 -2.34 -5.74 4.77
C TYR A 194 -2.82 -4.55 5.61
N TRP A 195 -3.00 -4.70 6.92
CA TRP A 195 -3.16 -3.54 7.80
C TRP A 195 -1.79 -3.05 8.26
N SER A 196 -1.74 -1.80 8.71
CA SER A 196 -0.53 -1.19 9.26
C SER A 196 -0.86 -0.34 10.47
N GLN A 197 0.16 -0.01 11.27
CA GLN A 197 0.01 0.85 12.44
C GLN A 197 1.01 2.01 12.38
N TRP A 198 0.55 3.21 12.71
CA TRP A 198 1.32 4.44 12.43
C TRP A 198 1.92 5.10 13.67
N VAL A 199 1.36 4.84 14.86
CA VAL A 199 1.74 5.55 16.11
C VAL A 199 2.58 4.67 17.03
N HIS A 200 2.11 3.46 17.32
CA HIS A 200 2.81 2.48 18.14
C HIS A 200 3.08 1.22 17.33
N LYS A 201 4.05 0.40 17.77
CA LYS A 201 4.26 -0.92 17.19
C LYS A 201 3.16 -1.84 17.71
N ALA A 202 2.75 -2.82 16.90
CA ALA A 202 1.93 -3.90 17.39
C ALA A 202 2.68 -4.62 18.51
N ASP A 203 2.01 -4.85 19.63
CA ASP A 203 2.49 -5.60 20.78
C ASP A 203 1.53 -6.75 21.05
N GLU A 204 1.80 -7.53 22.10
CA GLU A 204 1.00 -8.71 22.49
C GLU A 204 -0.48 -8.41 22.77
N ASN A 205 -0.84 -7.13 22.90
CA ASN A 205 -2.21 -6.68 23.11
C ASN A 205 -2.99 -6.47 21.80
N GLN A 206 -2.39 -6.76 20.65
CA GLN A 206 -3.01 -6.62 19.35
C GLN A 206 -2.83 -7.94 18.60
N LYS A 207 -3.92 -8.59 18.25
CA LYS A 207 -3.85 -9.88 17.56
C LYS A 207 -5.14 -10.27 16.87
N LEU A 208 -5.02 -11.11 15.85
CA LEU A 208 -6.13 -11.87 15.32
C LEU A 208 -6.54 -12.97 16.31
N VAL A 209 -7.83 -13.06 16.58
CA VAL A 209 -8.42 -14.07 17.45
C VAL A 209 -9.63 -14.73 16.78
N ASP A 210 -9.90 -15.97 17.15
CA ASP A 210 -11.08 -16.74 16.75
C ASP A 210 -12.17 -16.74 17.84
N ASP A 211 -12.01 -15.92 18.89
CA ASP A 211 -12.96 -15.83 19.99
C ASP A 211 -14.20 -15.01 19.62
N GLY A 212 -15.26 -15.70 19.19
CA GLY A 212 -16.56 -15.12 18.90
C GLY A 212 -16.57 -14.05 17.80
N PRO A 213 -15.93 -14.27 16.63
CA PRO A 213 -16.04 -13.36 15.50
C PRO A 213 -17.50 -13.25 15.04
N ARG A 214 -17.82 -12.17 14.34
CA ARG A 214 -19.20 -11.86 13.93
C ARG A 214 -19.63 -12.67 12.72
N SER A 215 -18.82 -12.65 11.67
CA SER A 215 -19.16 -13.27 10.37
C SER A 215 -17.97 -13.95 9.68
N ALA A 216 -16.76 -13.46 9.93
CA ALA A 216 -15.50 -14.04 9.47
C ALA A 216 -15.01 -15.15 10.43
N PRO A 217 -14.01 -15.98 10.03
CA PRO A 217 -13.39 -16.94 10.94
C PRO A 217 -12.54 -16.30 12.05
N LEU A 218 -12.16 -15.03 11.88
CA LEU A 218 -11.30 -14.28 12.81
C LEU A 218 -11.85 -12.87 12.99
N CYS A 219 -11.62 -12.27 14.16
CA CYS A 219 -11.73 -10.84 14.39
C CYS A 219 -10.39 -10.27 14.88
N PHE A 220 -10.24 -8.95 14.85
CA PHE A 220 -9.03 -8.28 15.33
C PHE A 220 -9.27 -7.70 16.71
N SER A 221 -8.54 -8.23 17.69
CA SER A 221 -8.63 -7.80 19.08
C SER A 221 -7.53 -6.79 19.41
N VAL A 222 -7.93 -5.74 20.11
CA VAL A 222 -7.08 -4.66 20.59
C VAL A 222 -7.32 -4.50 22.09
N ASP A 223 -6.30 -4.62 22.91
CA ASP A 223 -6.35 -4.37 24.36
C ASP A 223 -5.39 -3.26 24.78
N ALA A 224 -5.80 -2.01 24.55
CA ALA A 224 -4.95 -0.83 24.71
C ALA A 224 -5.66 0.27 25.51
N PRO A 225 -5.96 0.06 26.81
CA PRO A 225 -6.70 1.03 27.63
C PRO A 225 -6.00 2.39 27.74
N ASP A 226 -4.66 2.39 27.81
CA ASP A 226 -3.86 3.60 28.04
C ASP A 226 -3.12 4.11 26.79
N LYS A 227 -3.38 3.52 25.62
CA LYS A 227 -2.68 3.87 24.38
C LYS A 227 -3.68 4.16 23.26
N TRP A 228 -3.35 5.14 22.43
CA TRP A 228 -4.08 5.41 21.19
C TRP A 228 -3.40 4.68 20.03
N LEU A 229 -4.13 3.80 19.35
CA LEU A 229 -3.63 3.07 18.21
C LEU A 229 -4.24 3.65 16.93
N LEU A 230 -3.40 3.93 15.94
CA LEU A 230 -3.84 4.31 14.60
C LEU A 230 -3.67 3.11 13.67
N LEU A 231 -4.76 2.36 13.50
CA LEU A 231 -4.87 1.20 12.62
C LEU A 231 -5.22 1.68 11.22
N VAL A 232 -4.47 1.24 10.22
CA VAL A 232 -4.60 1.76 8.87
C VAL A 232 -4.80 0.62 7.90
N CYS A 233 -5.92 0.70 7.18
CA CYS A 233 -6.32 -0.28 6.19
C CYS A 233 -5.53 -0.13 4.88
N PRO A 234 -5.61 -1.14 4.00
CA PRO A 234 -5.15 -1.02 2.62
C PRO A 234 -5.74 0.21 1.92
N ASN A 235 -4.96 0.73 0.98
CA ASN A 235 -5.38 1.79 0.08
C ASN A 235 -6.56 1.33 -0.81
N VAL A 236 -7.57 2.18 -0.96
CA VAL A 236 -8.78 1.90 -1.76
C VAL A 236 -8.98 2.96 -2.85
N PRO A 237 -9.30 2.56 -4.09
CA PRO A 237 -9.69 3.50 -5.12
C PRO A 237 -10.95 4.27 -4.75
N ILE A 238 -10.98 5.55 -5.12
CA ILE A 238 -12.13 6.42 -4.97
C ILE A 238 -12.37 7.24 -6.23
N GLU A 239 -13.62 7.60 -6.41
CA GLU A 239 -14.11 8.58 -7.37
C GLU A 239 -14.25 9.92 -6.65
N VAL A 240 -13.58 10.93 -7.18
CA VAL A 240 -13.67 12.31 -6.69
C VAL A 240 -15.11 12.81 -6.81
N GLY A 241 -15.59 13.52 -5.78
CA GLY A 241 -16.93 14.07 -5.73
C GLY A 241 -18.01 13.07 -5.30
N ARG A 242 -17.62 11.84 -4.94
CA ARG A 242 -18.53 10.82 -4.43
C ARG A 242 -18.51 10.73 -2.91
N ALA A 243 -19.59 10.18 -2.36
CA ALA A 243 -19.71 9.88 -0.95
C ALA A 243 -19.47 8.39 -0.72
N TYR A 244 -18.78 8.07 0.37
CA TYR A 244 -18.46 6.71 0.80
C TYR A 244 -18.93 6.49 2.23
N ARG A 245 -19.28 5.24 2.57
CA ARG A 245 -19.61 4.81 3.92
C ARG A 245 -18.48 3.94 4.45
N ILE A 246 -17.82 4.40 5.51
CA ILE A 246 -16.92 3.60 6.33
C ILE A 246 -17.78 2.81 7.32
N VAL A 247 -17.63 1.49 7.37
CA VAL A 247 -18.36 0.61 8.28
C VAL A 247 -17.35 -0.24 9.06
N VAL A 248 -17.61 -0.44 10.35
CA VAL A 248 -16.90 -1.43 11.17
C VAL A 248 -17.88 -2.00 12.18
N TYR A 249 -17.79 -3.30 12.44
CA TYR A 249 -18.44 -3.92 13.58
C TYR A 249 -17.48 -3.97 14.75
N VAL A 250 -17.95 -3.53 15.91
CA VAL A 250 -17.13 -3.44 17.12
C VAL A 250 -17.88 -3.95 18.33
N ARG A 251 -17.17 -4.56 19.26
CA ARG A 251 -17.61 -4.84 20.64
C ARG A 251 -16.46 -4.54 21.61
N GLY A 252 -16.74 -4.56 22.90
CA GLY A 252 -15.79 -4.27 23.98
C GLY A 252 -16.10 -2.94 24.68
N GLU A 253 -15.06 -2.36 25.28
CA GLU A 253 -15.12 -1.12 26.04
C GLU A 253 -13.98 -0.19 25.60
N GLY A 254 -14.32 1.01 25.11
CA GLY A 254 -13.31 1.93 24.60
C GLY A 254 -13.85 2.99 23.67
N ARG A 255 -12.97 3.59 22.87
CA ARG A 255 -13.29 4.59 21.86
C ARG A 255 -12.69 4.21 20.53
N ILE A 256 -13.45 4.44 19.47
CA ILE A 256 -13.01 4.24 18.10
C ILE A 256 -13.39 5.43 17.23
N GLY A 257 -12.40 6.00 16.54
CA GLY A 257 -12.56 7.01 15.50
C GLY A 257 -12.52 6.36 14.13
N LEU A 258 -13.50 6.65 13.27
CA LEU A 258 -13.55 6.22 11.87
C LEU A 258 -13.18 7.42 11.00
N ALA A 259 -12.24 7.22 10.08
CA ALA A 259 -11.84 8.25 9.13
C ALA A 259 -11.22 7.66 7.87
N ALA A 260 -11.13 8.48 6.84
CA ALA A 260 -10.36 8.18 5.65
C ALA A 260 -9.63 9.46 5.22
N GLN A 261 -8.44 9.29 4.65
CA GLN A 261 -7.68 10.40 4.08
C GLN A 261 -7.36 10.13 2.63
N VAL A 262 -7.36 11.19 1.82
CA VAL A 262 -6.84 11.13 0.46
C VAL A 262 -5.31 11.10 0.50
N LEU A 263 -4.72 10.09 -0.15
CA LEU A 263 -3.27 10.07 -0.36
C LEU A 263 -2.93 10.93 -1.59
N GLY A 264 -2.43 12.14 -1.34
CA GLY A 264 -1.94 13.04 -2.37
C GLY A 264 -0.48 12.77 -2.80
N PRO A 265 0.03 13.51 -3.80
CA PRO A 265 1.42 13.40 -4.29
C PRO A 265 2.47 13.95 -3.30
N HIS A 266 2.05 14.62 -2.23
CA HIS A 266 2.95 15.13 -1.20
C HIS A 266 2.99 14.16 -0.01
N PRO A 267 4.14 14.04 0.70
CA PRO A 267 4.21 13.26 1.93
C PRO A 267 3.17 13.81 2.91
N VAL A 268 2.08 13.07 3.09
CA VAL A 268 1.00 13.45 3.97
C VAL A 268 1.54 13.31 5.38
N ARG A 269 1.63 14.43 6.12
CA ARG A 269 1.73 14.36 7.58
C ARG A 269 0.40 13.80 8.06
N PRO A 270 0.36 12.64 8.73
CA PRO A 270 -0.86 12.13 9.33
C PRO A 270 -1.45 13.25 10.20
N ARG A 271 -2.61 13.78 9.82
CA ARG A 271 -3.32 14.72 10.68
C ARG A 271 -4.17 13.88 11.61
N VAL A 272 -3.65 13.62 12.81
CA VAL A 272 -4.52 13.24 13.93
C VAL A 272 -5.52 14.40 14.10
N GLY A 273 -6.80 14.14 13.84
CA GLY A 273 -7.82 15.17 13.76
C GLY A 273 -8.19 15.59 12.33
N ASP A 274 -8.27 14.64 11.39
CA ASP A 274 -8.98 14.90 10.12
C ASP A 274 -10.38 15.45 10.44
N PRO A 275 -10.76 16.62 9.91
CA PRO A 275 -12.09 17.21 10.13
C PRO A 275 -13.24 16.30 9.68
N GLN A 276 -12.97 15.29 8.85
CA GLN A 276 -13.93 14.25 8.47
C GLN A 276 -13.80 12.97 9.30
N SER A 277 -13.25 13.02 10.52
CA SER A 277 -13.26 11.88 11.44
C SER A 277 -14.50 11.89 12.33
N ARG A 278 -15.02 10.69 12.65
CA ARG A 278 -16.12 10.52 13.62
C ARG A 278 -15.75 9.52 14.70
N THR A 279 -15.83 9.96 15.95
CA THR A 279 -15.50 9.13 17.12
C THR A 279 -16.74 8.61 17.81
N PHE A 280 -16.68 7.36 18.24
CA PHE A 280 -17.74 6.66 18.95
C PHE A 280 -17.22 6.14 20.28
N GLN A 281 -18.05 6.24 21.33
CA GLN A 281 -17.87 5.48 22.55
C GLN A 281 -18.47 4.09 22.35
N VAL A 282 -17.70 3.06 22.70
CA VAL A 282 -18.12 1.66 22.68
C VAL A 282 -18.12 1.17 24.12
N ASP A 283 -19.25 0.62 24.53
CA ASP A 283 -19.44 -0.08 25.79
C ASP A 283 -20.53 -1.11 25.52
N SER A 284 -20.11 -2.25 24.97
CA SER A 284 -21.03 -3.31 24.61
C SER A 284 -20.32 -4.64 24.43
N LYS A 285 -20.83 -5.68 25.08
CA LYS A 285 -20.40 -7.06 24.83
C LYS A 285 -20.92 -7.62 23.50
N ASN A 286 -21.94 -6.99 22.92
CA ASN A 286 -22.54 -7.41 21.65
C ASN A 286 -21.93 -6.62 20.49
N TRP A 287 -21.82 -7.26 19.33
CA TRP A 287 -21.39 -6.61 18.10
C TRP A 287 -22.32 -5.45 17.72
N ARG A 288 -21.75 -4.25 17.58
CA ARG A 288 -22.45 -3.05 17.13
C ARG A 288 -21.87 -2.58 15.81
N ARG A 289 -22.75 -2.27 14.86
CA ARG A 289 -22.36 -1.60 13.61
C ARG A 289 -22.09 -0.13 13.90
N LEU A 290 -20.91 0.35 13.55
CA LEU A 290 -20.59 1.77 13.49
C LEU A 290 -20.40 2.19 12.03
N GLU A 291 -20.84 3.40 11.71
CA GLU A 291 -20.71 3.92 10.36
C GLU A 291 -20.45 5.44 10.31
N HIS A 292 -19.66 5.83 9.32
CA HIS A 292 -19.36 7.22 9.03
C HIS A 292 -19.43 7.47 7.52
N ILE A 293 -20.08 8.57 7.13
CA ILE A 293 -20.12 9.01 5.73
C ILE A 293 -18.95 9.97 5.49
N TRP A 294 -18.07 9.57 4.58
CA TRP A 294 -16.90 10.30 4.15
C TRP A 294 -17.09 10.82 2.73
N PHE A 295 -16.63 12.03 2.43
CA PHE A 295 -16.78 12.63 1.10
C PHE A 295 -15.42 12.78 0.43
N ALA A 296 -15.28 12.15 -0.74
CA ALA A 296 -14.09 12.28 -1.58
C ALA A 296 -14.01 13.70 -2.14
N ASP A 297 -13.27 14.58 -1.48
CA ASP A 297 -13.14 15.97 -1.92
C ASP A 297 -12.41 16.10 -3.27
N ALA A 298 -12.58 17.26 -3.92
CA ALA A 298 -12.15 17.52 -5.29
C ALA A 298 -10.63 17.51 -5.53
N LYS A 299 -9.81 17.30 -4.49
CA LYS A 299 -8.38 17.59 -4.55
C LYS A 299 -7.56 16.33 -4.78
N HIS A 300 -7.28 16.06 -6.05
CA HIS A 300 -6.20 15.20 -6.56
C HIS A 300 -6.14 13.74 -6.06
N GLY A 301 -7.18 13.27 -5.37
CA GLY A 301 -7.25 11.95 -4.78
C GLY A 301 -8.00 10.93 -5.59
N LEU A 302 -7.33 9.89 -6.07
CA LEU A 302 -7.98 8.70 -6.62
C LEU A 302 -7.94 7.51 -5.66
N VAL A 303 -7.34 7.70 -4.50
CA VAL A 303 -7.25 6.69 -3.46
C VAL A 303 -7.45 7.31 -2.09
N ALA A 304 -8.31 6.66 -1.32
CA ALA A 304 -8.43 6.87 0.11
C ALA A 304 -7.64 5.81 0.87
N GLN A 305 -7.22 6.19 2.06
CA GLN A 305 -6.73 5.26 3.06
C GLN A 305 -7.62 5.37 4.28
N VAL A 306 -8.36 4.30 4.56
CA VAL A 306 -9.23 4.20 5.72
C VAL A 306 -8.38 3.89 6.95
N TYR A 307 -8.69 4.55 8.06
CA TYR A 307 -8.01 4.29 9.32
C TYR A 307 -8.95 4.39 10.52
N PHE A 308 -8.58 3.66 11.57
CA PHE A 308 -9.25 3.65 12.87
C PHE A 308 -8.32 4.18 13.94
N ASN A 309 -8.81 5.12 14.75
CA ASN A 309 -8.12 5.55 15.96
C ASN A 309 -8.78 4.90 17.18
N THR A 310 -8.13 3.92 17.81
CA THR A 310 -8.70 3.13 18.89
C THR A 310 -7.99 3.35 20.22
N THR A 311 -8.74 3.27 21.32
CA THR A 311 -8.24 3.17 22.70
C THR A 311 -9.23 2.34 23.52
N GLY A 312 -8.78 1.60 24.51
CA GLY A 312 -9.61 0.62 25.24
C GLY A 312 -9.39 -0.82 24.76
N SER A 313 -10.30 -1.69 25.18
CA SER A 313 -10.31 -3.12 24.87
C SER A 313 -11.46 -3.40 23.89
N LEU A 314 -11.13 -3.50 22.61
CA LEU A 314 -12.08 -3.56 21.49
C LEU A 314 -11.78 -4.74 20.57
N ASP A 315 -12.82 -5.43 20.12
CA ASP A 315 -12.73 -6.35 18.99
C ASP A 315 -13.37 -5.70 17.76
N LEU A 316 -12.71 -5.79 16.62
CA LEU A 316 -13.13 -5.23 15.33
C LEU A 316 -13.39 -6.38 14.35
N ASP A 317 -14.45 -6.27 13.55
CA ASP A 317 -14.80 -7.23 12.50
C ASP A 317 -15.57 -6.53 11.36
N ASP A 318 -15.73 -7.23 10.23
CA ASP A 318 -16.60 -6.84 9.11
C ASP A 318 -16.39 -5.38 8.63
N VAL A 319 -15.13 -4.97 8.52
CA VAL A 319 -14.77 -3.62 8.07
C VAL A 319 -15.14 -3.43 6.60
N ALA A 320 -15.74 -2.30 6.24
CA ALA A 320 -16.07 -2.01 4.84
C ALA A 320 -15.90 -0.53 4.50
N PHE A 321 -15.69 -0.27 3.21
CA PHE A 321 -15.69 1.06 2.64
C PHE A 321 -16.51 1.02 1.34
N GLU A 322 -17.72 1.55 1.45
CA GLU A 322 -18.78 1.34 0.48
C GLU A 322 -19.03 2.64 -0.29
N LEU A 323 -19.18 2.57 -1.61
CA LEU A 323 -19.70 3.70 -2.38
C LEU A 323 -21.16 3.95 -1.99
N ILE A 324 -21.53 5.20 -1.71
CA ILE A 324 -22.92 5.59 -1.54
C ILE A 324 -23.43 6.00 -2.93
N PRO A 325 -24.42 5.29 -3.49
CA PRO A 325 -24.96 5.65 -4.80
C PRO A 325 -25.57 7.06 -4.73
N PRO A 326 -25.46 7.86 -5.81
CA PRO A 326 -26.16 9.13 -5.89
C PRO A 326 -27.65 8.82 -5.71
N ARG A 327 -28.36 9.65 -4.94
CA ARG A 327 -29.81 9.54 -4.92
C ARG A 327 -30.26 9.73 -6.36
N ASN A 328 -30.93 8.71 -6.93
CA ASN A 328 -31.68 8.88 -8.16
C ASN A 328 -32.57 10.10 -7.91
N THR A 329 -32.27 11.18 -8.62
CA THR A 329 -33.16 12.34 -8.62
C THR A 329 -34.37 11.87 -9.41
N PRO A 330 -35.57 11.85 -8.80
CA PRO A 330 -36.77 11.35 -9.47
C PRO A 330 -37.08 12.10 -10.76
#